data_AF-A0A8J1TTT6-F1
#
_entry.id   AF-A0A8J1TTT6-F1
#
_cell.length_a   1.000
_cell.length_b   1.000
_cell.length_c   1.000
_cell.angle_alpha   90.00
_cell.angle_beta   90.00
_cell.angle_gamma   90.00
#
_symmetry.space_group_name_H-M   'P 1'
#
loop_
_entity.id
_entity.type
_entity.pdbx_description
1 polymer ?
#
loop_
_entity_poly.entity_id
_entity_poly.type
_entity_poly.pdbx_seq_one_letter_code
_entity_poly.pdbx_strand_id
1 'polypeptide(L)'
;MKVVFVALALIAVAYGQRAQPCKTSADCKPEECCVHDPFSKRFLGDLWGEEKGFCEGRKMEGDFCSASMGGMDELWKVKDGMHSFSCPCASGLECVPEDIHTDDGLVVHMNPRCTATEGSGDF
;
A
#
# COMPACT_ATOMS: atom_id res chain seq x y z
N MET A 1 -3.02 -23.44 34.95
CA MET A 1 -2.04 -22.34 34.79
C MET A 1 -1.35 -22.33 33.41
N LYS A 2 -1.02 -23.47 32.77
CA LYS A 2 -0.39 -23.50 31.43
C LYS A 2 -1.23 -22.89 30.30
N VAL A 3 -2.55 -23.00 30.36
CA VAL A 3 -3.48 -22.49 29.32
C VAL A 3 -3.51 -20.96 29.25
N VAL A 4 -3.30 -20.26 30.38
CA VAL A 4 -3.32 -18.79 30.45
C VAL A 4 -2.11 -18.18 29.74
N PHE A 5 -0.94 -18.83 29.79
CA PHE A 5 0.26 -18.37 29.10
C PHE A 5 0.16 -18.49 27.57
N VAL A 6 -0.53 -19.52 27.07
CA VAL A 6 -0.75 -19.70 25.63
C VAL A 6 -1.67 -18.61 25.07
N ALA A 7 -2.73 -18.27 25.80
CA ALA A 7 -3.65 -17.20 25.38
C ALA A 7 -2.97 -15.82 25.33
N LEU A 8 -2.14 -15.49 26.33
CA LEU A 8 -1.39 -14.22 26.37
C LEU A 8 -0.36 -14.10 25.24
N ALA A 9 0.31 -15.21 24.87
CA ALA A 9 1.26 -15.22 23.76
C ALA A 9 0.57 -14.97 22.41
N LEU A 10 -0.61 -15.56 22.17
CA LEU A 10 -1.39 -15.34 20.94
C LEU A 10 -1.88 -13.90 20.82
N ILE A 11 -2.28 -13.28 21.94
CA ILE A 11 -2.71 -11.89 21.97
C ILE A 11 -1.53 -10.96 21.64
N ALA A 12 -0.33 -11.19 22.19
CA ALA A 12 0.85 -10.37 21.91
C ALA A 12 1.28 -10.42 20.42
N VAL A 13 1.09 -11.55 19.74
CA VAL A 13 1.36 -11.68 18.29
C VAL A 13 0.35 -10.87 17.46
N ALA A 14 -0.91 -10.76 17.90
CA ALA A 14 -1.92 -9.98 17.19
C ALA A 14 -1.69 -8.45 17.29
N TYR A 15 -1.14 -7.96 18.39
CA TYR A 15 -0.91 -6.52 18.62
C TYR A 15 0.47 -6.01 18.15
N GLY A 16 1.32 -6.88 17.60
CA GLY A 16 2.71 -6.57 17.25
C GLY A 16 2.94 -5.87 15.91
N GLN A 17 1.92 -5.74 15.05
CA GLN A 17 2.08 -5.09 13.75
C GLN A 17 1.89 -3.57 13.85
N ARG A 18 2.74 -2.91 14.65
CA ARG A 18 2.95 -1.48 14.47
C ARG A 18 3.62 -1.29 13.11
N ALA A 19 3.02 -0.45 12.26
CA ALA A 19 3.58 0.02 10.99
C ALA A 19 5.08 0.33 11.17
N GLN A 20 5.93 -0.54 10.62
CA GLN A 20 7.38 -0.41 10.74
C GLN A 20 7.83 0.80 9.91
N PRO A 21 8.69 1.68 10.44
CA PRO A 21 9.22 2.78 9.66
C PRO A 21 10.12 2.23 8.54
N CYS A 22 10.04 2.83 7.36
CA CYS A 22 10.83 2.46 6.20
C CYS A 22 11.37 3.70 5.49
N LYS A 23 12.47 3.52 4.75
CA LYS A 23 12.98 4.54 3.82
C LYS A 23 12.77 4.09 2.38
N THR A 24 12.81 2.79 2.13
CA THR A 24 12.60 2.20 0.82
C THR A 24 11.70 0.98 0.93
N SER A 25 11.11 0.54 -0.18
CA SER A 25 10.31 -0.68 -0.21
C SER A 25 11.13 -1.95 0.10
N ALA A 26 12.47 -1.90 0.05
CA ALA A 26 13.34 -3.00 0.43
C ALA A 26 13.44 -3.21 1.96
N ASP A 27 13.06 -2.21 2.75
CA ASP A 27 13.02 -2.30 4.21
C ASP A 27 11.76 -3.05 4.70
N CYS A 28 10.79 -3.26 3.81
CA CYS A 28 9.51 -3.91 4.08
C CYS A 28 9.51 -5.38 3.62
N LYS A 29 8.50 -6.14 4.03
CA LYS A 29 8.31 -7.51 3.54
C LYS A 29 7.96 -7.51 2.04
N PRO A 30 8.11 -8.67 1.35
CA PRO A 30 7.77 -8.78 -0.08
C PRO A 30 6.32 -8.38 -0.42
N GLU A 31 5.40 -8.66 0.51
CA GLU A 31 3.96 -8.37 0.41
C GLU A 31 3.59 -6.96 0.90
N GLU A 32 4.58 -6.16 1.29
CA GLU A 32 4.43 -4.81 1.82
C GLU A 32 5.14 -3.81 0.89
N CYS A 33 4.80 -2.54 1.00
CA CYS A 33 5.51 -1.45 0.34
C CYS A 33 5.73 -0.29 1.32
N CYS A 34 6.71 0.57 1.03
CA CYS A 34 6.97 1.74 1.85
C CYS A 34 6.09 2.91 1.42
N VAL A 35 5.17 3.35 2.27
CA VAL A 35 4.24 4.46 1.98
C VAL A 35 4.64 5.70 2.75
N HIS A 36 4.69 6.84 2.05
CA HIS A 36 4.81 8.16 2.66
C HIS A 36 3.42 8.80 2.77
N ASP A 37 2.99 9.09 4.00
CA ASP A 37 1.77 9.88 4.25
C ASP A 37 2.16 11.31 4.65
N PRO A 38 2.06 12.28 3.72
CA PRO A 38 2.41 13.68 3.99
C PRO A 38 1.44 14.36 4.97
N PHE A 39 0.28 13.75 5.25
CA PHE A 39 -0.71 14.25 6.20
C PHE A 39 -0.64 13.58 7.56
N SER A 40 0.10 12.46 7.69
CA SER A 40 0.35 11.85 8.99
C SER A 40 1.22 12.80 9.82
N LYS A 41 0.57 13.63 10.64
CA LYS A 41 1.21 14.47 11.63
C LYS A 41 1.84 13.62 12.74
N ARG A 42 2.85 12.81 12.42
CA ARG A 42 3.80 12.30 13.41
C ARG A 42 4.69 13.46 13.82
N PHE A 43 4.09 14.34 14.62
CA PHE A 43 4.51 15.65 15.12
C PHE A 43 5.93 15.71 15.76
N LEU A 44 6.64 14.59 15.86
CA LEU A 44 7.97 14.47 16.43
C LEU A 44 9.03 13.88 15.47
N GLY A 45 8.62 13.31 14.33
CA GLY A 45 9.53 12.72 13.33
C GLY A 45 10.13 13.77 12.39
N ASP A 46 9.31 14.72 11.96
CA ASP A 46 9.71 15.78 11.00
C ASP A 46 10.69 16.80 11.59
N LEU A 47 10.77 16.91 12.92
CA LEU A 47 11.74 17.77 13.61
C LEU A 47 13.20 17.36 13.36
N TRP A 48 13.45 16.13 12.88
CA TRP A 48 14.78 15.59 12.62
C TRP A 48 15.08 15.39 11.13
N GLY A 49 14.20 15.86 10.22
CA GLY A 49 14.48 15.96 8.78
C GLY A 49 14.62 14.64 8.04
N GLU A 50 14.18 13.51 8.59
CA GLU A 50 14.14 12.24 7.88
C GLU A 50 12.70 11.96 7.41
N GLU A 51 12.44 12.09 6.10
CA GLU A 51 11.23 11.58 5.47
C GLU A 51 11.17 10.06 5.71
N LYS A 52 10.36 9.65 6.68
CA LYS A 52 10.18 8.24 7.05
C LYS A 52 8.80 7.79 6.61
N GLY A 53 8.76 6.85 5.69
CA GLY A 53 7.54 6.13 5.37
C GLY A 53 7.21 5.08 6.43
N PHE A 54 6.14 4.33 6.18
CA PHE A 54 5.82 3.13 6.91
C PHE A 54 5.49 1.99 5.97
N CYS A 55 5.80 0.76 6.38
CA CYS A 55 5.42 -0.43 5.64
C CYS A 55 3.91 -0.63 5.75
N GLU A 56 3.23 -0.64 4.62
CA GLU A 56 1.82 -1.00 4.47
C GLU A 56 1.72 -2.25 3.61
N GLY A 57 0.71 -3.09 3.84
CA GLY A 57 0.45 -4.24 2.96
C GLY A 57 0.02 -3.80 1.57
N ARG A 58 0.39 -4.56 0.54
CA ARG A 58 -0.16 -4.42 -0.81
C ARG A 58 -1.68 -4.64 -0.81
N LYS A 59 -2.37 -3.98 -1.74
CA LYS A 59 -3.83 -4.11 -1.89
C LYS A 59 -4.21 -5.47 -2.44
N MET A 60 -5.19 -6.12 -1.82
CA MET A 60 -5.67 -7.45 -2.20
C MET A 60 -6.79 -7.35 -3.25
N GLU A 61 -7.22 -8.49 -3.78
CA GLU A 61 -8.32 -8.52 -4.74
C GLU A 61 -9.59 -7.89 -4.15
N GLY A 62 -10.23 -7.01 -4.93
CA GLY A 62 -11.42 -6.26 -4.54
C GLY A 62 -11.13 -4.96 -3.76
N ASP A 63 -9.92 -4.77 -3.24
CA ASP A 63 -9.54 -3.54 -2.55
C ASP A 63 -9.55 -2.35 -3.50
N PHE A 64 -9.89 -1.19 -2.95
CA PHE A 64 -9.76 0.08 -3.68
C PHE A 64 -8.28 0.37 -3.93
N CYS A 65 -7.97 0.72 -5.16
CA CYS A 65 -6.64 1.13 -5.59
C CYS A 65 -6.74 2.49 -6.25
N SER A 66 -5.65 3.25 -6.26
CA SER A 66 -5.59 4.47 -7.06
C SER A 66 -5.27 4.07 -8.49
N ALA A 67 -6.21 4.31 -9.42
CA ALA A 67 -5.92 4.14 -10.84
C ALA A 67 -4.73 5.02 -11.19
N SER A 68 -3.60 4.37 -11.43
CA SER A 68 -2.48 4.95 -12.15
C SER A 68 -3.06 5.42 -13.49
N MET A 69 -3.30 6.73 -13.64
CA MET A 69 -3.60 7.29 -14.96
C MET A 69 -2.47 6.81 -15.87
N GLY A 70 -2.82 5.97 -16.85
CA GLY A 70 -1.89 5.05 -17.53
C GLY A 70 -0.49 5.65 -17.78
N GLY A 71 0.52 5.07 -17.13
CA GLY A 71 1.93 5.46 -17.27
C GLY A 71 2.49 6.32 -16.14
N MET A 72 1.71 6.63 -15.10
CA MET A 72 2.12 7.48 -13.99
C MET A 72 2.59 6.71 -12.73
N ASP A 73 2.90 5.42 -12.83
CA ASP A 73 3.50 4.67 -11.70
C ASP A 73 4.80 5.31 -11.19
N GLU A 74 5.49 6.08 -12.04
CA GLU A 74 6.63 6.90 -11.62
C GLU A 74 6.24 8.18 -10.86
N LEU A 75 5.04 8.74 -11.10
CA LEU A 75 4.57 9.94 -10.37
C LEU A 75 4.07 9.60 -8.97
N TRP A 76 3.58 8.38 -8.75
CA TRP A 76 3.19 7.91 -7.41
C TRP A 76 4.38 7.42 -6.59
N LYS A 77 5.53 7.17 -7.24
CA LYS A 77 6.81 6.96 -6.55
C LYS A 77 7.33 8.30 -6.06
N VAL A 78 7.30 8.50 -4.76
CA VAL A 78 8.14 9.50 -4.10
C VAL A 78 9.60 9.09 -4.29
N LYS A 79 10.48 10.07 -4.14
CA LYS A 79 11.94 9.89 -4.11
C LYS A 79 12.31 8.60 -3.35
N ASP A 80 13.23 7.82 -3.93
CA ASP A 80 13.78 6.59 -3.35
C ASP A 80 12.83 5.37 -3.28
N GLY A 81 11.80 5.31 -4.13
CA GLY A 81 10.97 4.09 -4.29
C GLY A 81 9.93 3.90 -3.18
N MET A 82 9.56 4.99 -2.53
CA MET A 82 8.40 5.08 -1.63
C MET A 82 7.14 5.38 -2.45
N HIS A 83 5.98 4.88 -2.03
CA HIS A 83 4.70 5.17 -2.65
C HIS A 83 3.98 6.31 -1.92
N SER A 84 3.36 7.22 -2.67
CA SER A 84 2.48 8.25 -2.11
C SER A 84 1.14 7.63 -1.74
N PHE A 85 0.67 7.88 -0.51
CA PHE A 85 -0.68 7.56 0.01
C PHE A 85 -1.07 6.09 0.18
N SER A 86 -0.66 5.18 -0.71
CA SER A 86 -1.04 3.77 -0.63
C SER A 86 -0.12 2.84 -1.40
N CYS A 87 -0.05 1.58 -0.99
CA CYS A 87 0.60 0.54 -1.77
C CYS A 87 -0.14 0.18 -3.07
N PRO A 88 0.59 -0.33 -4.08
CA PRO A 88 -0.02 -0.91 -5.27
C PRO A 88 -0.75 -2.22 -4.95
N CYS A 89 -1.44 -2.75 -5.96
CA CYS A 89 -2.02 -4.09 -5.89
C CYS A 89 -0.95 -5.17 -5.66
N ALA A 90 -1.37 -6.28 -5.06
CA ALA A 90 -0.55 -7.47 -4.91
C ALA A 90 -0.11 -8.01 -6.29
N SER A 91 0.96 -8.80 -6.29
CA SER A 91 1.49 -9.39 -7.52
C SER A 91 0.41 -10.22 -8.23
N GLY A 92 0.27 -10.03 -9.55
CA GLY A 92 -0.75 -10.71 -10.36
C GLY A 92 -2.14 -10.06 -10.32
N LEU A 93 -2.28 -8.92 -9.63
CA LEU A 93 -3.47 -8.08 -9.65
C LEU A 93 -3.19 -6.78 -10.40
N GLU A 94 -4.18 -6.29 -11.13
CA GLU A 94 -4.17 -5.00 -11.80
C GLU A 94 -5.24 -4.07 -11.24
N CYS A 95 -4.92 -2.78 -11.19
CA CYS A 95 -5.86 -1.76 -10.72
C CYS A 95 -6.80 -1.37 -11.88
N VAL A 96 -8.02 -1.91 -11.88
CA VAL A 96 -8.99 -1.74 -12.96
C VAL A 96 -10.11 -0.82 -12.50
N PRO A 97 -10.43 0.27 -13.24
CA PRO A 97 -11.61 1.10 -12.98
C PRO A 97 -12.90 0.33 -13.24
N GLU A 98 -13.90 0.53 -12.40
CA GLU A 98 -15.25 -0.03 -12.62
C GLU A 98 -15.97 0.72 -13.74
N ASP A 99 -15.75 2.04 -13.84
CA ASP A 99 -16.32 2.90 -14.87
C ASP A 99 -15.28 3.91 -15.36
N ILE A 100 -15.34 4.24 -16.65
CA ILE A 100 -14.49 5.24 -17.29
C ILE A 100 -15.41 6.21 -18.02
N HIS A 101 -15.43 7.47 -17.60
CA HIS A 101 -16.16 8.52 -18.29
C HIS A 101 -15.24 9.69 -18.64
N THR A 102 -15.62 10.42 -19.68
CA THR A 102 -14.91 11.61 -20.10
C THR A 102 -15.71 12.83 -19.65
N ASP A 103 -15.12 13.65 -18.79
CA ASP A 103 -15.72 14.90 -18.32
C ASP A 103 -14.82 16.07 -18.73
N ASP A 104 -15.35 17.05 -19.46
CA ASP A 104 -14.61 18.18 -20.01
C ASP A 104 -13.31 17.81 -20.77
N GLY A 105 -13.30 16.64 -21.43
CA GLY A 105 -12.13 16.12 -22.15
C GLY A 105 -11.10 15.41 -21.26
N LEU A 106 -11.34 15.32 -19.96
CA LEU A 106 -10.55 14.56 -19.00
C LEU A 106 -11.14 13.15 -18.83
N VAL A 107 -10.30 12.13 -18.96
CA VAL A 107 -10.69 10.74 -18.68
C VAL A 107 -10.66 10.52 -17.16
N VAL A 108 -11.83 10.24 -16.59
CA VAL A 108 -12.03 9.98 -15.17
C VAL A 108 -12.27 8.49 -14.96
N HIS A 109 -11.39 7.89 -14.16
CA HIS A 109 -11.47 6.48 -13.76
C HIS A 109 -12.18 6.39 -12.40
N MET A 110 -13.39 5.81 -12.38
CA MET A 110 -14.18 5.68 -11.14
C MET A 110 -14.04 4.32 -10.48
N ASN A 111 -14.06 4.36 -9.15
CA ASN A 111 -14.00 3.18 -8.26
C ASN A 111 -12.96 2.12 -8.66
N PRO A 112 -11.70 2.49 -8.92
CA PRO A 112 -10.68 1.51 -9.27
C PRO A 112 -10.47 0.47 -8.18
N ARG A 113 -10.40 -0.80 -8.59
CA ARG A 113 -10.19 -1.96 -7.71
C ARG A 113 -9.12 -2.89 -8.24
N CYS A 114 -8.38 -3.52 -7.32
CA CYS A 114 -7.45 -4.58 -7.67
C CYS A 114 -8.22 -5.81 -8.13
N THR A 115 -8.00 -6.24 -9.36
CA THR A 115 -8.65 -7.39 -9.98
C THR A 115 -7.58 -8.33 -10.51
N ALA A 116 -7.81 -9.65 -10.46
CA ALA A 116 -6.90 -10.59 -11.07
C ALA A 116 -6.78 -10.31 -12.57
N THR A 117 -5.55 -10.16 -13.07
CA THR A 117 -5.31 -10.09 -14.51
C THR A 117 -5.70 -11.45 -15.09
N GLU A 118 -6.63 -11.48 -16.05
CA GLU A 118 -6.95 -12.71 -16.80
C GLU A 118 -5.70 -13.16 -17.57
N GLY A 119 -4.84 -13.94 -16.91
CA GLY A 119 -3.54 -14.36 -17.45
C GLY A 119 -2.48 -14.79 -16.42
N SER A 120 -2.71 -14.70 -15.10
CA SER A 120 -1.74 -15.13 -14.08
C SER A 120 -1.86 -16.60 -13.65
N GLY A 121 -2.64 -17.39 -14.39
CA GLY A 121 -2.72 -18.84 -14.22
C GLY A 121 -2.25 -19.56 -15.48
N ASP A 122 -0.95 -19.67 -15.68
CA ASP A 122 -0.28 -20.76 -16.42
C ASP A 122 1.24 -20.53 -16.42
N PHE A 123 1.97 -21.37 -15.66
CA PHE A 123 3.23 -22.07 -15.99
C PHE A 123 3.98 -22.55 -14.73
#